data_AF-A8SB15-F1
#
_entry.id   AF-A8SB15-F1
#
_cell.length_a   1.000
_cell.length_b   1.000
_cell.length_c   1.000
_cell.angle_alpha   90.00
_cell.angle_beta   90.00
_cell.angle_gamma   90.00
#
_symmetry.space_group_name_H-M   'P 1'
#
loop_
_entity.id
_entity.type
_entity.pdbx_description
1 polymer ?
#
loop_
_entity_poly.entity_id
_entity_poly.type
_entity_poly.pdbx_seq_one_letter_code
_entity_poly.pdbx_strand_id
1 'polypeptide(L)' 'MKMFNAAGEAVYFNRIMKNGKEQFVVKALSGQHIMGRDRQKHSSRTFTELHQAEAFLRRAGYKCKG' A
#
# COMPACT_ATOMS: atom_id res chain seq x y z
N MET A 1 2.83 7.39 5.73
CA MET A 1 4.14 7.56 5.04
C MET A 1 3.91 7.58 3.54
N LYS A 2 4.43 8.58 2.80
CA LYS A 2 4.29 8.65 1.34
C LYS A 2 5.47 7.92 0.66
N MET A 3 5.19 7.06 -0.30
CA MET A 3 6.18 6.24 -0.99
C MET A 3 6.00 6.37 -2.50
N PHE A 4 7.06 6.13 -3.26
CA PHE A 4 7.11 6.26 -4.71
C PHE A 4 7.80 5.05 -5.34
N ASN A 5 7.38 4.66 -6.54
CA ASN A 5 8.09 3.66 -7.34
C ASN A 5 8.77 4.27 -8.57
N ALA A 6 9.48 3.45 -9.34
CA ALA A 6 10.20 3.89 -10.54
C ALA A 6 9.28 4.40 -11.68
N ALA A 7 8.00 4.04 -11.67
CA ALA A 7 7.02 4.51 -12.64
C ALA A 7 6.46 5.92 -12.30
N GLY A 8 6.92 6.53 -11.20
CA GLY A 8 6.41 7.83 -10.73
C GLY A 8 5.09 7.73 -9.96
N GLU A 9 4.57 6.52 -9.75
CA GLU A 9 3.39 6.26 -8.94
C GLU A 9 3.69 6.52 -7.46
N ALA A 10 2.67 6.91 -6.70
CA ALA A 10 2.81 7.22 -5.29
C ALA A 10 1.73 6.53 -4.45
N VAL A 11 2.11 6.02 -3.28
CA VAL A 11 1.16 5.46 -2.31
C VAL A 11 1.34 6.09 -0.93
N TYR A 12 0.25 6.14 -0.15
CA TYR A 12 0.33 6.28 1.29
C TYR A 12 0.34 4.91 1.95
N PHE A 13 1.34 4.65 2.78
CA PHE A 13 1.37 3.55 3.72
C PHE A 13 0.98 4.05 5.12
N ASN A 14 -0.13 3.55 5.64
CA ASN A 14 -0.72 3.97 6.90
C ASN A 14 -0.88 2.78 7.84
N ARG A 15 -0.43 2.94 9.08
CA ARG A 15 -0.76 2.06 10.21
C ARG A 15 -2.01 2.63 10.88
N ILE A 16 -3.05 1.81 11.03
CA ILE A 16 -4.33 2.23 11.61
C ILE A 16 -4.81 1.22 12.66
N MET A 17 -5.69 1.67 13.55
CA MET A 17 -6.44 0.81 14.46
C MET A 17 -7.89 0.72 13.96
N LYS A 18 -8.38 -0.48 13.68
CA LYS A 18 -9.76 -0.71 13.22
C LYS A 18 -10.36 -1.89 13.99
N ASN A 19 -11.51 -1.66 14.64
CA ASN A 19 -12.18 -2.66 15.48
C ASN A 19 -11.25 -3.29 16.53
N GLY A 20 -10.40 -2.46 17.16
CA GLY A 20 -9.43 -2.91 18.17
C GLY A 20 -8.26 -3.75 17.61
N LYS A 21 -8.12 -3.85 16.29
CA LYS A 21 -7.02 -4.57 15.63
C LYS A 21 -6.19 -3.62 14.81
N GLU A 22 -4.88 -3.83 14.88
CA GLU A 22 -3.93 -3.16 14.02
C GLU A 22 -4.11 -3.60 12.57
N GLN A 23 -4.08 -2.63 11.66
CA GLN A 23 -4.13 -2.85 10.23
C GLN A 23 -3.17 -1.91 9.50
N PHE A 24 -2.73 -2.35 8.33
CA PHE A 24 -1.80 -1.64 7.48
C PHE A 24 -2.44 -1.39 6.13
N VAL A 25 -2.65 -0.12 5.78
CA VAL A 25 -3.35 0.29 4.57
C VAL A 25 -2.35 0.92 3.60
N VAL A 26 -2.29 0.35 2.40
CA VAL A 26 -1.63 0.96 1.24
C VAL A 26 -2.71 1.62 0.39
N LYS A 27 -2.64 2.94 0.20
CA LYS A 27 -3.60 3.73 -0.57
C LYS A 27 -2.91 4.39 -1.75
N ALA A 28 -3.42 4.14 -2.95
CA ALA A 28 -2.99 4.79 -4.17
C ALA A 28 -3.23 6.31 -4.11
N LEU A 29 -2.26 7.10 -4.57
CA LEU A 29 -2.52 8.50 -4.93
C LEU A 29 -3.10 8.54 -6.35
N SER A 30 -3.98 9.53 -6.60
CA SER A 30 -4.86 9.66 -7.77
C SER A 30 -4.38 9.02 -9.09
N GLY A 31 -5.27 8.27 -9.75
CA GLY A 31 -5.10 7.79 -11.13
C GLY A 31 -4.47 6.41 -11.27
N GLN A 32 -3.75 5.90 -10.26
CA GLN A 32 -3.21 4.54 -10.25
C GLN A 32 -4.13 3.56 -9.50
N HIS A 33 -3.98 2.26 -9.79
CA HIS A 33 -4.76 1.21 -9.14
C HIS A 33 -3.82 0.20 -8.47
N ILE A 34 -4.17 -0.20 -7.26
CA ILE A 34 -3.53 -1.31 -6.57
C ILE A 34 -4.24 -2.59 -6.97
N MET A 35 -3.47 -3.56 -7.46
CA MET A 35 -4.01 -4.87 -7.82
C MET A 35 -4.33 -5.68 -6.56
N GLY A 36 -5.61 -6.05 -6.44
CA GLY A 36 -6.13 -6.97 -5.44
C GLY A 36 -5.70 -8.41 -5.69
N ARG A 37 -6.12 -9.32 -4.81
CA ARG A 37 -5.82 -10.75 -4.90
C ARG A 37 -6.31 -11.37 -6.22
N ASP A 38 -7.50 -10.97 -6.65
CA ASP A 38 -8.18 -11.54 -7.82
C ASP A 38 -8.00 -10.66 -9.07
N ARG A 39 -6.89 -9.92 -9.14
CA ARG A 39 -6.57 -8.93 -10.19
C ARG A 39 -7.56 -7.75 -10.29
N GLN A 40 -8.46 -7.60 -9.32
CA GLN A 40 -9.34 -6.44 -9.23
C GLN A 40 -8.54 -5.16 -8.98
N LYS A 41 -8.98 -4.06 -9.58
CA LYS A 41 -8.37 -2.73 -9.42
C LYS A 41 -8.99 -2.03 -8.22
N HIS A 42 -8.20 -1.72 -7.21
CA HIS A 42 -8.65 -0.99 -6.03
C HIS A 42 -7.86 0.30 -5.82
N SER A 43 -8.45 1.26 -5.13
CA SER A 43 -7.76 2.47 -4.65
C SER A 43 -6.93 2.24 -3.40
N SER A 44 -7.11 1.08 -2.73
CA SER A 44 -6.35 0.71 -1.55
C SER A 44 -6.29 -0.81 -1.36
N ARG A 45 -5.35 -1.25 -0.52
CA ARG A 45 -5.23 -2.62 -0.05
C ARG A 45 -4.88 -2.62 1.43
N THR A 46 -5.56 -3.47 2.19
CA THR A 46 -5.38 -3.59 3.64
C THR A 46 -4.74 -4.92 3.98
N PHE A 47 -3.83 -4.91 4.95
CA PHE A 47 -3.14 -6.07 5.50
C PHE A 47 -3.33 -6.09 7.02
N THR A 48 -3.36 -7.28 7.61
CA THR A 48 -3.37 -7.46 9.07
C THR A 48 -1.95 -7.52 9.65
N GLU A 49 -0.97 -7.87 8.82
CA GLU A 49 0.43 -8.05 9.23
C GLU A 49 1.35 -7.04 8.52
N LEU A 50 2.26 -6.43 9.27
CA LEU A 50 3.21 -5.44 8.74
C LEU A 50 4.07 -6.03 7.61
N HIS A 51 4.65 -7.20 7.84
CA HIS A 51 5.57 -7.84 6.89
C HIS A 51 4.89 -8.14 5.54
N GLN A 52 3.57 -8.38 5.51
CA GLN A 52 2.82 -8.59 4.28
C GLN A 52 2.67 -7.29 3.49
N ALA A 53 2.38 -6.18 4.17
CA ALA A 53 2.29 -4.87 3.54
C ALA A 53 3.66 -4.43 3.00
N GLU A 54 4.74 -4.63 3.77
CA GLU A 54 6.10 -4.33 3.35
C GLU A 54 6.55 -5.18 2.16
N ALA A 55 6.25 -6.49 2.17
CA ALA A 55 6.54 -7.36 1.04
C ALA A 55 5.79 -6.92 -0.22
N PHE A 56 4.53 -6.49 -0.09
CA PHE A 56 3.76 -5.93 -1.20
C PHE A 56 4.42 -4.66 -1.76
N LEU A 57 4.75 -3.70 -0.90
CA LEU A 57 5.39 -2.44 -1.30
C LEU A 57 6.73 -2.69 -1.99
N ARG A 58 7.56 -3.58 -1.42
CA ARG A 58 8.87 -3.96 -1.97
C ARG A 58 8.76 -4.61 -3.35
N ARG A 59 7.81 -5.54 -3.53
CA ARG A 59 7.57 -6.19 -4.84
C ARG A 59 7.08 -5.20 -5.90
N ALA A 60 6.28 -4.22 -5.49
CA ALA A 60 5.80 -3.14 -6.37
C ALA A 60 6.82 -1.99 -6.54
N GLY A 61 7.99 -2.09 -5.90
CA GLY A 61 9.07 -1.11 -6.03
C GLY A 61 8.83 0.21 -5.31
N TYR A 62 7.82 0.30 -4.43
CA TYR A 62 7.58 1.52 -3.65
C TYR A 62 8.64 1.68 -2.56
N LYS A 63 9.22 2.88 -2.49
CA LYS A 63 10.22 3.29 -1.50
C LYS A 63 9.89 4.67 -0.95
N CYS A 64 10.29 4.93 0.29
CA CYS A 64 10.25 6.28 0.83
C CYS A 64 11.28 7.13 0.09
N LYS A 65 10.89 8.34 -0.34
CA LYS A 65 11.90 9.36 -0.64
C LYS A 65 12.45 9.84 0.70
N GLY A 66 13.76 9.74 0.88
CA GLY A 66 14.48 10.48 1.91
C GLY A 66 14.47 11.97 1.60
#